data_AF-A0A851VBF0-F1
#
_entry.id   AF-A0A851VBF0-F1
#
_cell.length_a   1.000
_cell.length_b   1.000
_cell.length_c   1.000
_cell.angle_alpha   90.00
_cell.angle_beta   90.00
_cell.angle_gamma   90.00
#
_symmetry.space_group_name_H-M   'P 1'
#
loop_
_entity.id
_entity.type
_entity.pdbx_description
1 polymer ?
#
loop_
_entity_poly.entity_id
_entity_poly.type
_entity_poly.pdbx_seq_one_letter_code
_entity_poly.pdbx_strand_id
1 'polypeptide(L)'
;MASGGSGKSSSEVPGGGIPSSSSLQRKKLISICDHCKIKMQLVADLLLLSSETRPVNTESLSVFGESFEKCRDTIIARTKGLSILTHDVQSQLNMGRFGEVGESLMEMGELVVSLTECSAHAAYLAAVETPGAQPAMPGLVDRYKVTRCRHEVEHGCGVLKTTPLADMSPQLLLEVSQNMSKNLKFLTDACVLASEKSKDKFAKEQFKLSVKCMSTSASALLACVKEVKTSPSELTRNRCVLFSGPLVQSVYALVGFATEPQFLGKAATINPEGKAVQTAILGGAMSVVSACVLLTQCLRDIAQHPESSTKMSDYRERLRNSACAVSDGCNLLSQALRERSSPRTLPPVNSNSVN
;
A
#
# COMPACT_ATOMS: atom_id res chain seq x y z
N MET A 1 18.89 -69.77 -29.36
CA MET A 1 18.61 -69.42 -27.96
C MET A 1 19.52 -68.28 -27.57
N ALA A 2 18.93 -67.12 -27.29
CA ALA A 2 19.61 -65.85 -27.07
C ALA A 2 20.05 -65.69 -25.61
N SER A 3 21.15 -64.98 -25.38
CA SER A 3 21.46 -64.35 -24.09
C SER A 3 22.14 -63.02 -24.38
N GLY A 4 21.32 -61.96 -24.39
CA GLY A 4 21.76 -60.57 -24.45
C GLY A 4 21.84 -60.00 -23.03
N GLY A 5 22.98 -59.39 -22.70
CA GLY A 5 23.15 -58.66 -21.45
C GLY A 5 22.47 -57.29 -21.51
N SER A 6 21.56 -57.04 -20.57
CA SER A 6 20.94 -55.73 -20.37
C SER A 6 21.68 -54.98 -19.26
N GLY A 7 22.40 -53.93 -19.64
CA GLY A 7 22.93 -52.93 -18.72
C GLY A 7 21.78 -52.12 -18.11
N LYS A 8 21.70 -52.10 -16.77
CA LYS A 8 20.82 -51.19 -16.02
C LYS A 8 21.47 -49.80 -15.98
N SER A 9 20.89 -48.86 -16.72
CA SER A 9 21.11 -47.42 -16.54
C SER A 9 20.41 -46.98 -15.25
N SER A 10 21.18 -46.62 -14.23
CA SER A 10 20.67 -45.94 -13.04
C SER A 10 20.39 -44.48 -13.40
N SER A 11 19.11 -44.16 -13.61
CA SER A 11 18.65 -42.79 -13.74
C SER A 11 18.64 -42.12 -12.38
N GLU A 12 19.59 -41.21 -12.14
CA GLU A 12 19.56 -40.28 -11.01
C GLU A 12 18.33 -39.38 -11.15
N VAL A 13 17.36 -39.59 -10.25
CA VAL A 13 16.25 -38.64 -10.05
C VAL A 13 16.84 -37.42 -9.32
N PRO A 14 16.67 -36.18 -9.82
CA PRO A 14 17.10 -35.01 -9.07
C PRO A 14 16.24 -34.92 -7.82
N GLY A 15 16.84 -35.13 -6.66
CA GLY A 15 16.20 -34.98 -5.37
C GLY A 15 15.65 -33.56 -5.22
N GLY A 16 14.32 -33.44 -5.21
CA GLY A 16 13.63 -32.26 -4.73
C GLY A 16 13.90 -32.10 -3.24
N GLY A 17 15.02 -31.44 -2.90
CA GLY A 17 15.37 -31.12 -1.53
C GLY A 17 14.31 -30.21 -0.92
N ILE A 18 13.81 -30.60 0.26
CA ILE A 18 12.93 -29.76 1.09
C ILE A 18 13.66 -28.43 1.33
N PRO A 19 13.05 -27.27 1.00
CA PRO A 19 13.70 -25.98 1.20
C PRO A 19 14.02 -25.79 2.68
N SER A 20 15.25 -25.35 2.99
CA SER A 20 15.64 -25.00 4.35
C SER A 20 14.72 -23.91 4.91
N SER A 21 14.51 -23.90 6.23
CA SER A 21 13.67 -22.89 6.92
C SER A 21 14.05 -21.46 6.55
N SER A 22 15.35 -21.19 6.37
CA SER A 22 15.88 -19.90 5.90
C SER A 22 15.44 -19.55 4.48
N SER A 23 15.39 -20.52 3.55
CA SER A 23 14.92 -20.29 2.18
C SER A 23 13.44 -19.93 2.12
N LEU A 24 12.61 -20.58 2.95
CA LEU A 24 11.19 -20.26 3.06
C LEU A 24 10.96 -18.85 3.62
N GLN A 25 11.70 -18.47 4.66
CA GLN A 25 11.63 -17.13 5.24
C GLN A 25 12.04 -16.04 4.24
N ARG A 26 13.09 -16.27 3.42
CA ARG A 26 13.49 -15.34 2.35
C ARG A 26 12.40 -15.20 1.27
N LYS A 27 11.77 -16.29 0.83
CA LYS A 27 10.66 -16.23 -0.13
C LYS A 27 9.48 -15.44 0.42
N LYS A 28 9.12 -15.66 1.68
CA LYS A 28 8.07 -14.89 2.36
C LYS A 28 8.43 -13.40 2.42
N LEU A 29 9.68 -13.06 2.77
CA LEU A 29 10.16 -11.68 2.79
C LEU A 29 10.07 -11.00 1.42
N ILE A 30 10.40 -11.70 0.33
CA ILE A 30 10.25 -11.15 -1.04
C ILE A 30 8.79 -10.77 -1.31
N SER A 31 7.84 -11.65 -0.98
CA SER A 31 6.41 -11.35 -1.13
C SER A 31 5.96 -10.15 -0.29
N ILE A 32 6.47 -10.03 0.95
CA ILE A 32 6.18 -8.89 1.83
C ILE A 32 6.76 -7.59 1.23
N CYS A 33 7.97 -7.65 0.68
CA CYS A 33 8.59 -6.50 0.03
C CYS A 33 7.77 -6.02 -1.16
N ASP A 34 7.33 -6.94 -2.02
CA ASP A 34 6.49 -6.61 -3.18
C ASP A 34 5.16 -5.98 -2.74
N HIS A 35 4.50 -6.55 -1.72
CA HIS A 35 3.27 -5.99 -1.16
C HIS A 35 3.47 -4.57 -0.59
N CYS A 36 4.44 -4.39 0.31
CA CYS A 36 4.69 -3.10 0.97
C CYS A 36 5.08 -2.02 -0.04
N LYS A 37 5.91 -2.38 -1.03
CA LYS A 37 6.31 -1.47 -2.11
C LYS A 37 5.10 -0.98 -2.90
N ILE A 38 4.27 -1.90 -3.42
CA ILE A 38 3.10 -1.53 -4.22
C ILE A 38 2.13 -0.69 -3.37
N LYS A 39 1.91 -1.08 -2.11
CA LYS A 39 1.02 -0.36 -1.20
C LYS A 39 1.48 1.08 -0.93
N MET A 40 2.76 1.28 -0.63
CA MET A 40 3.34 2.61 -0.42
C MET A 40 3.27 3.47 -1.69
N GLN A 41 3.60 2.89 -2.85
CA GLN A 41 3.55 3.59 -4.15
C GLN A 41 2.12 4.00 -4.49
N LEU A 42 1.14 3.11 -4.33
CA LEU A 42 -0.27 3.41 -4.57
C LEU A 42 -0.74 4.62 -3.75
N VAL A 43 -0.40 4.66 -2.46
CA VAL A 43 -0.83 5.77 -1.59
C VAL A 43 -0.14 7.07 -1.97
N ALA A 44 1.14 7.03 -2.34
CA ALA A 44 1.85 8.20 -2.87
C ALA A 44 1.25 8.71 -4.18
N ASP A 45 0.95 7.82 -5.12
CA ASP A 45 0.35 8.19 -6.41
C ASP A 45 -1.03 8.84 -6.21
N LEU A 46 -1.85 8.28 -5.32
CA LEU A 46 -3.20 8.78 -5.07
C LEU A 46 -3.25 10.09 -4.27
N LEU A 47 -2.27 10.34 -3.39
CA LEU A 47 -2.34 11.47 -2.44
C LEU A 47 -1.26 12.54 -2.64
N LEU A 48 -0.04 12.16 -3.03
CA LEU A 48 1.10 13.08 -3.14
C LEU A 48 1.32 13.55 -4.57
N LEU A 49 1.08 12.68 -5.55
CA LEU A 49 1.24 12.99 -6.98
C LEU A 49 -0.07 13.39 -7.66
N SER A 50 -1.20 13.27 -6.95
CA SER A 50 -2.49 13.76 -7.43
C SER A 50 -2.47 15.29 -7.56
N SER A 51 -3.02 15.79 -8.67
CA SER A 51 -3.21 17.24 -8.87
C SER A 51 -4.41 17.81 -8.10
N GLU A 52 -5.21 16.96 -7.45
CA GLU A 52 -6.43 17.39 -6.76
C GLU A 52 -6.18 17.64 -5.26
N THR A 53 -6.26 18.89 -4.84
CA THR A 53 -6.17 19.29 -3.42
C THR A 53 -7.45 18.94 -2.69
N ARG A 54 -7.43 17.88 -1.88
CA ARG A 54 -8.60 17.36 -1.14
C ARG A 54 -8.22 16.90 0.27
N PRO A 55 -9.17 16.94 1.22
CA PRO A 55 -8.95 16.39 2.55
C PRO A 55 -8.92 14.85 2.46
N VAL A 56 -7.97 14.24 3.17
CA VAL A 56 -7.95 12.79 3.40
C VAL A 56 -8.75 12.48 4.66
N ASN A 57 -9.66 11.51 4.62
CA ASN A 57 -10.61 11.25 5.72
C ASN A 57 -10.49 9.82 6.29
N THR A 58 -9.32 9.34 6.68
CA THR A 58 -9.10 7.93 7.05
C THR A 58 -9.34 7.65 8.54
N GLU A 59 -9.47 6.37 8.93
CA GLU A 59 -9.56 5.95 10.35
C GLU A 59 -8.33 6.46 11.15
N SER A 60 -7.16 6.53 10.51
CA SER A 60 -5.92 7.10 11.03
C SER A 60 -5.99 8.60 11.31
N LEU A 61 -6.97 9.31 10.76
CA LEU A 61 -7.20 10.76 10.95
C LEU A 61 -8.39 11.05 11.87
N SER A 62 -9.41 10.18 11.90
CA SER A 62 -10.59 10.33 12.77
C SER A 62 -10.27 10.30 14.27
N VAL A 63 -9.10 9.77 14.65
CA VAL A 63 -8.66 9.69 16.05
C VAL A 63 -7.84 10.92 16.47
N PHE A 64 -7.22 11.66 15.53
CA PHE A 64 -6.13 12.59 15.86
C PHE A 64 -6.30 14.05 15.41
N GLY A 65 -7.37 14.41 14.68
CA GLY A 65 -7.91 15.77 14.76
C GLY A 65 -8.05 16.56 13.47
N GLU A 66 -9.01 17.49 13.54
CA GLU A 66 -9.51 18.37 12.49
C GLU A 66 -8.60 19.59 12.22
N SER A 67 -7.47 19.75 12.92
CA SER A 67 -6.58 20.92 12.82
C SER A 67 -5.16 20.58 12.38
N PHE A 68 -4.52 21.53 11.69
CA PHE A 68 -3.17 21.38 11.16
C PHE A 68 -2.14 21.04 12.24
N GLU A 69 -2.20 21.72 13.39
CA GLU A 69 -1.27 21.56 14.50
C GLU A 69 -1.26 20.12 15.06
N LYS A 70 -2.44 19.53 15.27
CA LYS A 70 -2.55 18.14 15.74
C LYS A 70 -2.07 17.15 14.70
N CYS A 71 -2.35 17.43 13.43
CA CYS A 71 -1.87 16.62 12.32
C CYS A 71 -0.33 16.64 12.24
N ARG A 72 0.28 17.82 12.36
CA ARG A 72 1.74 18.00 12.44
C ARG A 72 2.34 17.17 13.56
N ASP A 73 1.83 17.32 14.78
CA ASP A 73 2.41 16.65 15.95
C ASP A 73 2.32 15.13 15.82
N THR A 74 1.22 14.63 15.23
CA THR A 74 1.06 13.22 14.87
C THR A 74 2.08 12.77 13.84
N ILE A 75 2.32 13.55 12.77
CA ILE A 75 3.32 13.21 11.75
C ILE A 75 4.72 13.15 12.38
N ILE A 76 5.07 14.12 13.23
CA ILE A 76 6.36 14.14 13.95
C ILE A 76 6.52 12.93 14.89
N ALA A 77 5.44 12.47 15.53
CA ALA A 77 5.49 11.24 16.32
C ALA A 77 5.72 10.01 15.42
N ARG A 78 5.07 9.95 14.26
CA ARG A 78 5.21 8.83 13.31
C ARG A 78 6.59 8.76 12.66
N THR A 79 7.25 9.89 12.37
CA THR A 79 8.63 9.89 11.85
C THR A 79 9.62 9.27 12.84
N LYS A 80 9.40 9.43 14.15
CA LYS A 80 10.19 8.73 15.18
C LYS A 80 9.97 7.23 15.13
N GLY A 81 8.72 6.78 15.06
CA GLY A 81 8.39 5.36 14.91
C GLY A 81 9.03 4.75 13.66
N LEU A 82 9.06 5.49 12.55
CA LEU A 82 9.67 5.04 11.30
C LEU A 82 11.20 4.88 11.43
N SER A 83 11.84 5.76 12.20
CA SER A 83 13.28 5.67 12.49
C SER A 83 13.61 4.42 13.31
N ILE A 84 12.76 4.07 14.28
CA ILE A 84 12.89 2.84 15.09
C ILE A 84 12.76 1.62 14.20
N LEU A 85 11.69 1.52 13.40
CA LEU A 85 11.49 0.38 12.49
C LEU A 85 12.60 0.24 11.45
N THR A 86 13.16 1.35 10.97
CA THR A 86 14.31 1.35 10.06
C THR A 86 15.53 0.69 10.70
N HIS A 87 15.82 1.06 11.95
CA HIS A 87 16.90 0.45 12.72
C HIS A 87 16.63 -1.05 12.98
N ASP A 88 15.41 -1.40 13.39
CA ASP A 88 15.05 -2.79 13.71
C ASP A 88 15.21 -3.71 12.51
N VAL A 89 14.71 -3.28 11.34
CA VAL A 89 14.89 -3.99 10.06
C VAL A 89 16.37 -4.24 9.76
N GLN A 90 17.23 -3.23 9.92
CA GLN A 90 18.67 -3.39 9.69
C GLN A 90 19.32 -4.35 10.69
N SER A 91 18.98 -4.22 11.97
CA SER A 91 19.50 -5.06 13.05
C SER A 91 19.10 -6.52 12.86
N GLN A 92 17.81 -6.80 12.67
CA GLN A 92 17.28 -8.14 12.43
C GLN A 92 17.87 -8.78 11.18
N LEU A 93 18.06 -8.00 10.10
CA LEU A 93 18.70 -8.49 8.88
C LEU A 93 20.16 -8.87 9.11
N ASN A 94 20.91 -8.08 9.88
CA ASN A 94 22.29 -8.41 10.26
C ASN A 94 22.38 -9.69 11.09
N MET A 95 21.33 -10.00 11.87
CA MET A 95 21.20 -11.25 12.61
C MET A 95 20.68 -12.43 11.76
N GLY A 96 20.39 -12.21 10.47
CA GLY A 96 19.83 -13.24 9.58
C GLY A 96 18.37 -13.62 9.87
N ARG A 97 17.65 -12.80 10.63
CA ARG A 97 16.27 -13.06 11.09
C ARG A 97 15.23 -12.58 10.09
N PHE A 98 15.18 -13.19 8.91
CA PHE A 98 14.31 -12.78 7.80
C PHE A 98 12.80 -12.77 8.13
N GLY A 99 12.36 -13.60 9.09
CA GLY A 99 10.98 -13.59 9.58
C GLY A 99 10.63 -12.28 10.28
N GLU A 100 11.46 -11.87 11.26
CA GLU A 100 11.30 -10.61 12.01
C GLU A 100 11.42 -9.39 11.08
N VAL A 101 12.35 -9.43 10.12
CA VAL A 101 12.46 -8.38 9.08
C VAL A 101 11.14 -8.21 8.33
N GLY A 102 10.47 -9.32 7.99
CA GLY A 102 9.17 -9.28 7.33
C GLY A 102 8.07 -8.64 8.18
N GLU A 103 8.04 -8.93 9.48
CA GLU A 103 7.08 -8.34 10.43
C GLU A 103 7.31 -6.83 10.59
N SER A 104 8.54 -6.41 10.87
CA SER A 104 8.90 -4.99 10.97
C SER A 104 8.68 -4.23 9.66
N LEU A 105 8.83 -4.89 8.50
CA LEU A 105 8.56 -4.28 7.20
C LEU A 105 7.05 -4.07 6.96
N MET A 106 6.19 -4.99 7.40
CA MET A 106 4.74 -4.80 7.34
C MET A 106 4.30 -3.62 8.23
N GLU A 107 4.83 -3.54 9.45
CA GLU A 107 4.60 -2.41 10.35
C GLU A 107 5.08 -1.08 9.74
N MET A 108 6.26 -1.10 9.10
CA MET A 108 6.80 0.05 8.38
C MET A 108 5.87 0.47 7.24
N GLY A 109 5.36 -0.49 6.45
CA GLY A 109 4.41 -0.23 5.37
C GLY A 109 3.15 0.49 5.85
N GLU A 110 2.51 0.00 6.93
CA GLU A 110 1.34 0.66 7.50
C GLU A 110 1.67 2.05 8.07
N LEU A 111 2.83 2.20 8.72
CA LEU A 111 3.25 3.48 9.28
C LEU A 111 3.51 4.52 8.19
N VAL A 112 4.15 4.14 7.09
CA VAL A 112 4.40 5.02 5.93
C VAL A 112 3.09 5.41 5.26
N VAL A 113 2.15 4.48 5.11
CA VAL A 113 0.81 4.78 4.59
C VAL A 113 0.11 5.81 5.49
N SER A 114 0.10 5.58 6.81
CA SER A 114 -0.51 6.52 7.75
C SER A 114 0.18 7.89 7.75
N LEU A 115 1.51 7.92 7.68
CA LEU A 115 2.29 9.16 7.58
C LEU A 115 1.94 9.93 6.29
N THR A 116 1.75 9.21 5.18
CA THR A 116 1.38 9.80 3.89
C THR A 116 -0.03 10.39 3.93
N GLU A 117 -1.00 9.66 4.49
CA GLU A 117 -2.38 10.14 4.69
C GLU A 117 -2.41 11.41 5.56
N CYS A 118 -1.69 11.40 6.70
CA CYS A 118 -1.60 12.55 7.56
C CYS A 118 -0.92 13.73 6.86
N SER A 119 0.17 13.50 6.14
CA SER A 119 0.89 14.58 5.45
C SER A 119 0.05 15.20 4.34
N ALA A 120 -0.70 14.40 3.58
CA ALA A 120 -1.61 14.91 2.56
C ALA A 120 -2.76 15.72 3.18
N HIS A 121 -3.32 15.26 4.30
CA HIS A 121 -4.34 16.02 5.03
C HIS A 121 -3.79 17.33 5.62
N ALA A 122 -2.61 17.31 6.24
CA ALA A 122 -1.94 18.51 6.75
C ALA A 122 -1.66 19.51 5.62
N ALA A 123 -1.20 19.03 4.47
CA ALA A 123 -0.98 19.86 3.28
C ALA A 123 -2.29 20.49 2.78
N TYR A 124 -3.39 19.75 2.79
CA TYR A 124 -4.72 20.28 2.49
C TYR A 124 -5.11 21.39 3.47
N LEU A 125 -5.06 21.13 4.78
CA LEU A 125 -5.44 22.10 5.82
C LEU A 125 -4.63 23.39 5.72
N ALA A 126 -3.31 23.28 5.59
CA ALA A 126 -2.44 24.44 5.47
C ALA A 126 -2.71 25.24 4.19
N ALA A 127 -3.06 24.58 3.09
CA ALA A 127 -3.35 25.25 1.83
C ALA A 127 -4.70 26.00 1.88
N VAL A 128 -5.74 25.42 2.49
CA VAL A 128 -7.07 26.05 2.57
C VAL A 128 -7.17 27.13 3.66
N GLU A 129 -6.21 27.18 4.59
CA GLU A 129 -6.06 28.29 5.54
C GLU A 129 -5.60 29.60 4.87
N THR A 130 -5.06 29.54 3.65
CA THR A 130 -4.57 30.74 2.96
C THR A 130 -5.71 31.67 2.50
N PRO A 131 -5.52 33.01 2.55
CA PRO A 131 -6.56 33.96 2.17
C PRO A 131 -7.06 33.76 0.73
N GLY A 132 -8.38 33.69 0.57
CA GLY A 132 -9.02 33.51 -0.74
C GLY A 132 -9.09 32.06 -1.23
N ALA A 133 -8.57 31.09 -0.46
CA ALA A 133 -8.80 29.68 -0.75
C ALA A 133 -10.28 29.30 -0.55
N GLN A 134 -10.75 28.32 -1.32
CA GLN A 134 -12.08 27.72 -1.20
C GLN A 134 -11.93 26.23 -0.90
N PRO A 135 -12.62 25.70 0.12
CA PRO A 135 -12.49 24.31 0.52
C PRO A 135 -13.01 23.36 -0.56
N ALA A 136 -12.53 22.11 -0.53
CA ALA A 136 -13.01 21.08 -1.44
C ALA A 136 -14.47 20.72 -1.13
N MET A 137 -15.23 20.39 -2.18
CA MET A 137 -16.59 19.88 -2.07
C MET A 137 -16.60 18.36 -2.19
N PRO A 138 -17.14 17.63 -1.20
CA PRO A 138 -17.18 16.17 -1.25
C PRO A 138 -18.05 15.67 -2.39
N GLY A 139 -17.61 14.57 -3.01
CA GLY A 139 -18.38 13.81 -3.98
C GLY A 139 -19.37 12.84 -3.36
N LEU A 140 -19.93 11.95 -4.19
CA LEU A 140 -20.74 10.82 -3.72
C LEU A 140 -19.89 9.77 -3.00
N VAL A 141 -18.63 9.63 -3.41
CA VAL A 141 -17.65 8.71 -2.81
C VAL A 141 -16.30 9.39 -2.56
N ASP A 142 -15.54 8.84 -1.62
CA ASP A 142 -14.14 9.18 -1.42
C ASP A 142 -13.28 8.33 -2.36
N ARG A 143 -12.75 8.96 -3.43
CA ARG A 143 -11.93 8.30 -4.46
C ARG A 143 -10.74 7.54 -3.87
N TYR A 144 -10.05 8.14 -2.90
CA TYR A 144 -8.87 7.53 -2.28
C TYR A 144 -9.26 6.22 -1.60
N LYS A 145 -10.29 6.25 -0.75
CA LYS A 145 -10.70 5.06 0.01
C LYS A 145 -11.22 3.94 -0.86
N VAL A 146 -12.10 4.23 -1.82
CA VAL A 146 -12.65 3.17 -2.70
C VAL A 146 -11.56 2.55 -3.57
N THR A 147 -10.59 3.36 -4.03
CA THR A 147 -9.45 2.86 -4.80
C THR A 147 -8.52 2.00 -3.94
N ARG A 148 -8.27 2.40 -2.69
CA ARG A 148 -7.51 1.61 -1.73
C ARG A 148 -8.20 0.28 -1.42
N CYS A 149 -9.51 0.28 -1.15
CA CYS A 149 -10.27 -0.95 -0.92
C CYS A 149 -10.24 -1.90 -2.12
N ARG A 150 -10.32 -1.37 -3.35
CA ARG A 150 -10.13 -2.18 -4.56
C ARG A 150 -8.77 -2.87 -4.56
N HIS A 151 -7.70 -2.13 -4.29
CA HIS A 151 -6.36 -2.69 -4.25
C HIS A 151 -6.20 -3.77 -3.17
N GLU A 152 -6.74 -3.57 -1.97
CA GLU A 152 -6.69 -4.57 -0.90
C GLU A 152 -7.45 -5.86 -1.26
N VAL A 153 -8.60 -5.76 -1.95
CA VAL A 153 -9.31 -6.94 -2.45
C VAL A 153 -8.54 -7.65 -3.57
N GLU A 154 -7.97 -6.88 -4.50
CA GLU A 154 -7.12 -7.41 -5.57
C GLU A 154 -5.90 -8.14 -5.00
N HIS A 155 -5.25 -7.56 -4.00
CA HIS A 155 -4.14 -8.18 -3.29
C HIS A 155 -4.56 -9.47 -2.58
N GLY A 156 -5.66 -9.46 -1.81
CA GLY A 156 -6.18 -10.66 -1.15
C GLY A 156 -6.48 -11.80 -2.14
N CYS A 157 -7.07 -11.47 -3.29
CA CYS A 157 -7.25 -12.40 -4.39
C CYS A 157 -5.91 -12.87 -4.98
N GLY A 158 -4.92 -11.99 -5.10
CA GLY A 158 -3.56 -12.33 -5.54
C GLY A 158 -2.86 -13.31 -4.60
N VAL A 159 -3.02 -13.14 -3.28
CA VAL A 159 -2.51 -14.08 -2.27
C VAL A 159 -3.14 -15.46 -2.46
N LEU A 160 -4.46 -15.55 -2.63
CA LEU A 160 -5.12 -16.84 -2.92
C LEU A 160 -4.63 -17.50 -4.21
N LYS A 161 -4.27 -16.71 -5.23
CA LYS A 161 -3.78 -17.21 -6.52
C LYS A 161 -2.34 -17.72 -6.45
N THR A 162 -1.48 -17.01 -5.73
CA THR A 162 -0.03 -17.25 -5.74
C THR A 162 0.44 -18.19 -4.63
N THR A 163 -0.31 -18.26 -3.52
CA THR A 163 0.06 -19.14 -2.39
C THR A 163 -0.08 -20.62 -2.78
N PRO A 164 0.98 -21.43 -2.66
CA PRO A 164 0.91 -22.88 -2.86
C PRO A 164 0.01 -23.55 -1.82
N LEU A 165 -0.58 -24.71 -2.14
CA LEU A 165 -1.44 -25.44 -1.21
C LEU A 165 -0.75 -25.74 0.13
N ALA A 166 0.54 -26.10 0.09
CA ALA A 166 1.34 -26.40 1.28
C ALA A 166 1.46 -25.21 2.26
N ASP A 167 1.36 -23.98 1.75
CA ASP A 167 1.50 -22.75 2.53
C ASP A 167 0.13 -22.11 2.87
N MET A 168 -0.98 -22.67 2.35
CA MET A 168 -2.35 -22.22 2.63
C MET A 168 -2.83 -22.67 4.02
N SER A 169 -2.24 -22.09 5.07
CA SER A 169 -2.66 -22.36 6.44
C SER A 169 -4.09 -21.86 6.73
N PRO A 170 -4.82 -22.48 7.68
CA PRO A 170 -6.12 -21.98 8.12
C PRO A 170 -6.10 -20.54 8.64
N GLN A 171 -4.97 -20.10 9.21
CA GLN A 171 -4.76 -18.74 9.70
C GLN A 171 -4.66 -17.74 8.54
N LEU A 172 -3.87 -18.06 7.51
CA LEU A 172 -3.77 -17.24 6.30
C LEU A 172 -5.13 -17.07 5.62
N LEU A 173 -5.88 -18.18 5.44
CA LEU A 173 -7.20 -18.14 4.83
C LEU A 173 -8.19 -17.28 5.65
N LEU A 174 -8.11 -17.36 6.98
CA LEU A 174 -8.91 -16.51 7.86
C LEU A 174 -8.55 -15.03 7.68
N GLU A 175 -7.27 -14.69 7.77
CA GLU A 175 -6.78 -13.31 7.63
C GLU A 175 -7.17 -12.69 6.28
N VAL A 176 -6.91 -13.41 5.17
CA VAL A 176 -7.28 -12.97 3.83
C VAL A 176 -8.80 -12.78 3.70
N SER A 177 -9.60 -13.72 4.21
CA SER A 177 -11.07 -13.61 4.17
C SER A 177 -11.62 -12.44 4.99
N GLN A 178 -11.04 -12.17 6.16
CA GLN A 178 -11.43 -11.07 7.03
C GLN A 178 -11.06 -9.72 6.39
N ASN A 179 -9.85 -9.59 5.86
CA ASN A 179 -9.41 -8.36 5.19
C ASN A 179 -10.27 -8.07 3.95
N MET A 180 -10.53 -9.08 3.10
CA MET A 180 -11.47 -8.91 1.97
C MET A 180 -12.85 -8.49 2.45
N SER A 181 -13.40 -9.15 3.47
CA SER A 181 -14.73 -8.82 4.00
C SER A 181 -14.81 -7.39 4.53
N LYS A 182 -13.78 -6.91 5.23
CA LYS A 182 -13.68 -5.51 5.71
C LYS A 182 -13.77 -4.53 4.54
N ASN A 183 -12.97 -4.75 3.49
CA ASN A 183 -12.92 -3.85 2.33
C ASN A 183 -14.20 -3.90 1.49
N LEU A 184 -14.79 -5.07 1.30
CA LEU A 184 -16.06 -5.22 0.59
C LEU A 184 -17.23 -4.59 1.34
N LYS A 185 -17.23 -4.69 2.68
CA LYS A 185 -18.20 -3.97 3.52
C LYS A 185 -18.07 -2.46 3.33
N PHE A 186 -16.85 -1.93 3.38
CA PHE A 186 -16.62 -0.50 3.15
C PHE A 186 -17.15 -0.05 1.77
N LEU A 187 -16.82 -0.80 0.70
CA LEU A 187 -17.31 -0.50 -0.66
C LEU A 187 -18.84 -0.55 -0.76
N THR A 188 -19.46 -1.52 -0.10
CA THR A 188 -20.93 -1.65 -0.02
C THR A 188 -21.54 -0.42 0.64
N ASP A 189 -21.08 -0.08 1.84
CA ASP A 189 -21.61 1.04 2.62
C ASP A 189 -21.42 2.37 1.87
N ALA A 190 -20.26 2.58 1.24
CA ALA A 190 -19.98 3.77 0.43
C ALA A 190 -20.89 3.87 -0.81
N CYS A 191 -21.13 2.77 -1.52
CA CYS A 191 -21.96 2.78 -2.73
C CYS A 191 -23.45 2.86 -2.44
N VAL A 192 -23.92 2.30 -1.31
CA VAL A 192 -25.30 2.49 -0.83
C VAL A 192 -25.54 3.97 -0.55
N LEU A 193 -24.63 4.63 0.18
CA LEU A 193 -24.72 6.06 0.46
C LEU A 193 -24.64 6.90 -0.83
N ALA A 194 -23.78 6.53 -1.78
CA ALA A 194 -23.69 7.18 -3.09
C ALA A 194 -25.01 7.07 -3.89
N SER A 195 -25.63 5.89 -3.88
CA SER A 195 -26.95 5.66 -4.48
C SER A 195 -28.02 6.55 -3.84
N GLU A 196 -28.07 6.65 -2.51
CA GLU A 196 -29.06 7.47 -1.81
C GLU A 196 -28.92 8.96 -2.15
N LYS A 197 -27.67 9.45 -2.20
CA LYS A 197 -27.34 10.86 -2.48
C LYS A 197 -27.42 11.24 -3.96
N SER A 198 -27.32 10.27 -4.87
CA SER A 198 -27.38 10.54 -6.30
C SER A 198 -28.73 11.18 -6.68
N LYS A 199 -28.72 12.07 -7.68
CA LYS A 199 -29.95 12.62 -8.28
C LYS A 199 -30.30 11.95 -9.60
N ASP A 200 -29.35 11.26 -10.21
CA ASP A 200 -29.54 10.55 -11.47
C ASP A 200 -30.13 9.15 -11.23
N LYS A 201 -31.27 8.87 -11.86
CA LYS A 201 -31.99 7.60 -11.72
C LYS A 201 -31.13 6.42 -12.19
N PHE A 202 -30.37 6.60 -13.27
CA PHE A 202 -29.49 5.55 -13.77
C PHE A 202 -28.40 5.24 -12.73
N ALA A 203 -27.68 6.25 -12.24
CA ALA A 203 -26.62 6.07 -11.27
C ALA A 203 -27.11 5.42 -9.97
N LYS A 204 -28.31 5.77 -9.47
CA LYS A 204 -28.92 5.09 -8.31
C LYS A 204 -28.99 3.58 -8.51
N GLU A 205 -29.59 3.16 -9.62
CA GLU A 205 -29.76 1.74 -9.91
C GLU A 205 -28.42 1.07 -10.23
N GLN A 206 -27.52 1.77 -10.93
CA GLN A 206 -26.21 1.23 -11.28
C GLN A 206 -25.32 0.98 -10.05
N PHE A 207 -25.34 1.85 -9.04
CA PHE A 207 -24.67 1.59 -7.75
C PHE A 207 -25.22 0.33 -7.07
N LYS A 208 -26.56 0.17 -7.00
CA LYS A 208 -27.19 -1.01 -6.41
C LYS A 208 -26.83 -2.30 -7.15
N LEU A 209 -26.87 -2.28 -8.48
CA LEU A 209 -26.52 -3.43 -9.32
C LEU A 209 -25.04 -3.81 -9.17
N SER A 210 -24.15 -2.80 -9.11
CA SER A 210 -22.72 -3.02 -8.89
C SER A 210 -22.45 -3.66 -7.53
N VAL A 211 -23.09 -3.16 -6.47
CA VAL A 211 -23.00 -3.75 -5.12
C VAL A 211 -23.50 -5.19 -5.10
N LYS A 212 -24.63 -5.47 -5.78
CA LYS A 212 -25.17 -6.83 -5.90
C LYS A 212 -24.17 -7.76 -6.60
N CYS A 213 -23.63 -7.34 -7.75
CA CYS A 213 -22.64 -8.11 -8.51
C CYS A 213 -21.40 -8.43 -7.68
N MET A 214 -20.85 -7.42 -6.99
CA MET A 214 -19.72 -7.57 -6.07
C MET A 214 -20.02 -8.55 -4.93
N SER A 215 -21.16 -8.37 -4.25
CA SER A 215 -21.55 -9.19 -3.09
C SER A 215 -21.82 -10.65 -3.45
N THR A 216 -22.41 -10.91 -4.62
CA THR A 216 -22.60 -12.27 -5.15
C THR A 216 -21.26 -12.92 -5.47
N SER A 217 -20.35 -12.20 -6.14
CA SER A 217 -19.00 -12.70 -6.45
C SER A 217 -18.19 -12.99 -5.20
N ALA A 218 -18.29 -12.12 -4.19
CA ALA A 218 -17.63 -12.28 -2.89
C ALA A 218 -18.13 -13.52 -2.15
N SER A 219 -19.45 -13.72 -2.08
CA SER A 219 -20.05 -14.90 -1.45
C SER A 219 -19.57 -16.20 -2.09
N ALA A 220 -19.49 -16.23 -3.42
CA ALA A 220 -19.00 -17.39 -4.15
C ALA A 220 -17.53 -17.70 -3.84
N LEU A 221 -16.66 -16.68 -3.80
CA LEU A 221 -15.26 -16.86 -3.42
C LEU A 221 -15.11 -17.31 -1.96
N LEU A 222 -15.83 -16.68 -1.02
CA LEU A 222 -15.75 -17.02 0.40
C LEU A 222 -16.23 -18.45 0.68
N ALA A 223 -17.19 -18.96 -0.09
CA ALA A 223 -17.57 -20.37 -0.04
C ALA A 223 -16.41 -21.30 -0.45
N CYS A 224 -15.67 -20.95 -1.51
CA CYS A 224 -14.48 -21.69 -1.94
C CYS A 224 -13.36 -21.61 -0.88
N VAL A 225 -13.14 -20.44 -0.28
CA VAL A 225 -12.16 -20.24 0.81
C VAL A 225 -12.51 -21.11 2.02
N LYS A 226 -13.80 -21.22 2.36
CA LYS A 226 -14.26 -22.13 3.42
C LYS A 226 -14.01 -23.59 3.06
N GLU A 227 -14.27 -23.98 1.81
CA GLU A 227 -14.07 -25.35 1.33
C GLU A 227 -12.58 -25.76 1.36
N VAL A 228 -11.67 -24.92 0.86
CA VAL A 228 -10.22 -25.22 0.90
C VAL A 228 -9.71 -25.27 2.33
N LYS A 229 -10.29 -24.49 3.26
CA LYS A 229 -9.96 -24.55 4.69
C LYS A 229 -10.38 -25.89 5.32
N THR A 230 -11.54 -26.44 4.96
CA THR A 230 -12.06 -27.69 5.55
C THR A 230 -11.51 -28.94 4.87
N SER A 231 -11.28 -28.88 3.56
CA SER A 231 -10.88 -30.00 2.71
C SER A 231 -9.78 -29.53 1.74
N PRO A 232 -8.54 -29.33 2.22
CA PRO A 232 -7.46 -28.78 1.41
C PRO A 232 -7.05 -29.78 0.31
N SER A 233 -7.09 -29.31 -0.94
CA SER A 233 -6.66 -30.05 -2.12
C SER A 233 -6.33 -29.07 -3.25
N GLU A 234 -5.60 -29.52 -4.27
CA GLU A 234 -5.34 -28.69 -5.46
C GLU A 234 -6.65 -28.31 -6.16
N LEU A 235 -7.66 -29.18 -6.13
CA LEU A 235 -8.99 -28.88 -6.67
C LEU A 235 -9.65 -27.71 -5.94
N THR A 236 -9.69 -27.74 -4.60
CA THR A 236 -10.33 -26.69 -3.79
C THR A 236 -9.54 -25.39 -3.80
N ARG A 237 -8.20 -25.46 -3.89
CA ARG A 237 -7.34 -24.30 -4.18
C ARG A 237 -7.66 -23.68 -5.54
N ASN A 238 -7.74 -24.49 -6.60
CA ASN A 238 -8.01 -24.00 -7.96
C ASN A 238 -9.40 -23.37 -8.08
N ARG A 239 -10.40 -23.81 -7.29
CA ARG A 239 -11.68 -23.12 -7.18
C ARG A 239 -11.52 -21.71 -6.59
N CYS A 240 -10.72 -21.52 -5.55
CA CYS A 240 -10.43 -20.18 -5.03
C CYS A 240 -9.80 -19.28 -6.10
N VAL A 241 -8.86 -19.81 -6.88
CA VAL A 241 -8.23 -19.09 -8.00
C VAL A 241 -9.26 -18.68 -9.05
N LEU A 242 -10.13 -19.61 -9.45
CA LEU A 242 -11.18 -19.38 -10.44
C LEU A 242 -12.18 -18.30 -9.98
N PHE A 243 -12.69 -18.41 -8.75
CA PHE A 243 -13.68 -17.47 -8.22
C PHE A 243 -13.10 -16.13 -7.77
N SER A 244 -11.77 -16.01 -7.67
CA SER A 244 -11.12 -14.71 -7.44
C SER A 244 -11.25 -13.77 -8.65
N GLY A 245 -11.32 -14.30 -9.88
CA GLY A 245 -11.48 -13.49 -11.09
C GLY A 245 -12.75 -12.63 -11.10
N PRO A 246 -13.94 -13.23 -10.96
CA PRO A 246 -15.21 -12.50 -10.89
C PRO A 246 -15.26 -11.42 -9.79
N LEU A 247 -14.70 -11.70 -8.61
CA LEU A 247 -14.64 -10.71 -7.53
C LEU A 247 -13.80 -9.50 -7.92
N VAL A 248 -12.59 -9.72 -8.46
CA VAL A 248 -11.72 -8.61 -8.89
C VAL A 248 -12.40 -7.76 -9.97
N GLN A 249 -13.03 -8.39 -10.96
CA GLN A 249 -13.71 -7.67 -12.04
C GLN A 249 -14.92 -6.87 -11.57
N SER A 250 -15.75 -7.44 -10.68
CA SER A 250 -16.91 -6.72 -10.14
C SER A 250 -16.50 -5.53 -9.27
N VAL A 251 -15.44 -5.66 -8.46
CA VAL A 251 -14.89 -4.54 -7.69
C VAL A 251 -14.27 -3.48 -8.61
N TYR A 252 -13.56 -3.89 -9.66
CA TYR A 252 -12.99 -2.97 -10.64
C TYR A 252 -14.08 -2.15 -11.34
N ALA A 253 -15.15 -2.80 -11.81
CA ALA A 253 -16.28 -2.13 -12.44
C ALA A 253 -17.01 -1.17 -11.48
N LEU A 254 -17.27 -1.61 -10.24
CA LEU A 254 -17.92 -0.78 -9.22
C LEU A 254 -17.10 0.47 -8.90
N VAL A 255 -15.79 0.33 -8.66
CA VAL A 255 -14.92 1.45 -8.32
C VAL A 255 -14.66 2.34 -9.53
N GLY A 256 -14.55 1.77 -10.73
CA GLY A 256 -14.48 2.52 -11.98
C GLY A 256 -15.69 3.45 -12.14
N PHE A 257 -16.89 2.91 -12.01
CA PHE A 257 -18.14 3.68 -12.06
C PHE A 257 -18.21 4.72 -10.93
N ALA A 258 -17.91 4.31 -9.69
CA ALA A 258 -17.99 5.20 -8.53
C ALA A 258 -17.03 6.40 -8.63
N THR A 259 -15.93 6.27 -9.37
CA THR A 259 -14.90 7.29 -9.50
C THR A 259 -14.97 8.09 -10.81
N GLU A 260 -16.10 8.02 -11.52
CA GLU A 260 -16.36 8.88 -12.67
C GLU A 260 -16.39 10.36 -12.26
N PRO A 261 -15.89 11.30 -13.11
CA PRO A 261 -15.66 12.69 -12.73
C PRO A 261 -16.87 13.41 -12.11
N GLN A 262 -18.08 13.14 -12.60
CA GLN A 262 -19.30 13.76 -12.10
C GLN A 262 -19.65 13.39 -10.66
N PHE A 263 -19.08 12.31 -10.12
CA PHE A 263 -19.32 11.86 -8.74
C PHE A 263 -18.27 12.35 -7.75
N LEU A 264 -17.16 12.95 -8.21
CA LEU A 264 -16.02 13.29 -7.34
C LEU A 264 -16.17 14.62 -6.62
N GLY A 265 -17.20 15.42 -6.92
CA GLY A 265 -17.32 16.77 -6.36
C GLY A 265 -16.25 17.71 -6.92
N LYS A 266 -15.74 18.65 -6.12
CA LYS A 266 -14.76 19.65 -6.56
C LYS A 266 -13.55 19.68 -5.63
N ALA A 267 -12.34 19.74 -6.19
CA ALA A 267 -11.13 19.98 -5.41
C ALA A 267 -11.14 21.41 -4.82
N ALA A 268 -10.30 21.65 -3.81
CA ALA A 268 -10.13 22.98 -3.27
C ALA A 268 -9.51 23.92 -4.31
N THR A 269 -9.95 25.17 -4.31
CA THR A 269 -9.29 26.23 -5.06
C THR A 269 -8.31 26.91 -4.11
N ILE A 270 -7.02 26.84 -4.42
CA ILE A 270 -5.95 27.43 -3.59
C ILE A 270 -5.18 28.46 -4.40
N ASN A 271 -4.70 29.50 -3.73
CA ASN A 271 -3.87 30.54 -4.33
C ASN A 271 -2.40 30.03 -4.48
N PRO A 272 -1.50 30.80 -5.13
CA PRO A 272 -0.10 30.38 -5.30
C PRO A 272 0.65 30.12 -3.98
N GLU A 273 0.32 30.87 -2.92
CA GLU A 273 0.90 30.70 -1.58
C GLU A 273 0.49 29.35 -0.98
N GLY A 274 -0.81 29.03 -0.96
CA GLY A 274 -1.33 27.75 -0.49
C GLY A 274 -0.77 26.57 -1.30
N LYS A 275 -0.58 26.76 -2.60
CA LYS A 275 0.09 25.75 -3.45
C LYS A 275 1.56 25.56 -3.08
N ALA A 276 2.28 26.63 -2.74
CA ALA A 276 3.67 26.54 -2.30
C ALA A 276 3.80 25.76 -0.97
N VAL A 277 2.94 26.07 0.00
CA VAL A 277 2.87 25.35 1.29
C VAL A 277 2.55 23.88 1.07
N GLN A 278 1.54 23.58 0.26
CA GLN A 278 1.16 22.22 -0.09
C GLN A 278 2.33 21.47 -0.72
N THR A 279 2.99 22.06 -1.71
CA THR A 279 4.12 21.46 -2.42
C THR A 279 5.27 21.12 -1.49
N ALA A 280 5.58 21.99 -0.52
CA ALA A 280 6.62 21.75 0.47
C ALA A 280 6.32 20.51 1.33
N ILE A 281 5.11 20.42 1.88
CA ILE A 281 4.70 19.30 2.76
C ILE A 281 4.63 17.99 1.96
N LEU A 282 3.98 18.00 0.79
CA LEU A 282 3.88 16.81 -0.07
C LEU A 282 5.26 16.35 -0.57
N GLY A 283 6.17 17.28 -0.90
CA GLY A 283 7.54 16.95 -1.29
C GLY A 283 8.37 16.33 -0.17
N GLY A 284 8.18 16.81 1.08
CA GLY A 284 8.76 16.17 2.27
C GLY A 284 8.25 14.74 2.46
N ALA A 285 6.93 14.55 2.39
CA ALA A 285 6.30 13.24 2.49
C ALA A 285 6.76 12.28 1.37
N MET A 286 6.86 12.79 0.14
CA MET A 286 7.34 12.01 -1.00
C MET A 286 8.80 11.58 -0.83
N SER A 287 9.63 12.40 -0.18
CA SER A 287 11.01 12.04 0.15
C SER A 287 11.06 10.85 1.12
N VAL A 288 10.18 10.82 2.14
CA VAL A 288 10.03 9.67 3.05
C VAL A 288 9.58 8.42 2.30
N VAL A 289 8.48 8.50 1.54
CA VAL A 289 7.92 7.34 0.83
C VAL A 289 8.93 6.77 -0.16
N SER A 290 9.60 7.63 -0.93
CA SER A 290 10.61 7.19 -1.92
C SER A 290 11.78 6.46 -1.26
N ALA A 291 12.25 6.96 -0.11
CA ALA A 291 13.31 6.32 0.65
C ALA A 291 12.88 4.96 1.21
N CYS A 292 11.67 4.85 1.76
CA CYS A 292 11.12 3.57 2.25
C CYS A 292 10.90 2.56 1.11
N VAL A 293 10.41 3.01 -0.06
CA VAL A 293 10.29 2.16 -1.26
C VAL A 293 11.65 1.63 -1.71
N LEU A 294 12.69 2.48 -1.71
CA LEU A 294 14.04 2.07 -2.03
C LEU A 294 14.61 1.09 -1.00
N LEU A 295 14.37 1.33 0.29
CA LEU A 295 14.78 0.43 1.37
C LEU A 295 14.14 -0.95 1.21
N THR A 296 12.83 -1.01 0.96
CA THR A 296 12.10 -2.24 0.65
C THR A 296 12.67 -2.97 -0.56
N GLN A 297 13.04 -2.23 -1.62
CA GLN A 297 13.70 -2.83 -2.79
C GLN A 297 15.07 -3.42 -2.43
N CYS A 298 15.86 -2.74 -1.59
CA CYS A 298 17.16 -3.26 -1.15
C CYS A 298 17.01 -4.54 -0.32
N LEU A 299 16.01 -4.60 0.58
CA LEU A 299 15.69 -5.82 1.34
C LEU A 299 15.32 -6.98 0.41
N ARG A 300 14.51 -6.70 -0.62
CA ARG A 300 14.14 -7.69 -1.62
C ARG A 300 15.35 -8.23 -2.37
N ASP A 301 16.25 -7.33 -2.81
CA ASP A 301 17.49 -7.71 -3.51
C ASP A 301 18.35 -8.64 -2.61
N ILE A 302 18.50 -8.31 -1.32
CA ILE A 302 19.23 -9.13 -0.34
C ILE A 302 18.56 -10.49 -0.13
N ALA A 303 17.23 -10.53 -0.01
CA ALA A 303 16.49 -11.77 0.20
C ALA A 303 16.56 -12.71 -1.02
N GLN A 304 16.66 -12.15 -2.23
CA GLN A 304 16.72 -12.89 -3.48
C GLN A 304 18.09 -13.55 -3.74
N HIS A 305 19.18 -12.97 -3.22
CA HIS A 305 20.54 -13.44 -3.47
C HIS A 305 21.14 -14.26 -2.31
N PRO A 306 21.97 -15.27 -2.59
CA PRO A 306 22.68 -16.00 -1.54
C PRO A 306 23.72 -15.11 -0.85
N GLU A 307 24.02 -15.35 0.44
CA GLU A 307 25.05 -14.59 1.17
C GLU A 307 26.43 -14.67 0.51
N SER A 308 26.72 -15.73 -0.25
CA SER A 308 27.97 -15.89 -1.01
C SER A 308 28.05 -15.05 -2.28
N SER A 309 27.02 -14.29 -2.63
CA SER A 309 27.04 -13.43 -3.82
C SER A 309 28.07 -12.32 -3.68
N THR A 310 28.88 -12.13 -4.72
CA THR A 310 29.92 -11.08 -4.78
C THR A 310 29.36 -9.66 -4.71
N LYS A 311 28.05 -9.49 -4.91
CA LYS A 311 27.34 -8.21 -4.82
C LYS A 311 26.68 -7.95 -3.46
N MET A 312 26.78 -8.85 -2.48
CA MET A 312 26.11 -8.69 -1.18
C MET A 312 26.60 -7.48 -0.40
N SER A 313 27.89 -7.12 -0.51
CA SER A 313 28.43 -5.88 0.04
C SER A 313 27.67 -4.66 -0.50
N ASP A 314 27.47 -4.62 -1.81
CA ASP A 314 26.86 -3.49 -2.51
C ASP A 314 25.38 -3.38 -2.15
N TYR A 315 24.66 -4.51 -2.03
CA TYR A 315 23.27 -4.50 -1.59
C TYR A 315 23.12 -4.01 -0.14
N ARG A 316 24.02 -4.43 0.76
CA ARG A 316 24.03 -3.97 2.16
C ARG A 316 24.39 -2.49 2.27
N GLU A 317 25.31 -2.00 1.45
CA GLU A 317 25.63 -0.57 1.35
C GLU A 317 24.43 0.24 0.85
N ARG A 318 23.77 -0.20 -0.24
CA ARG A 318 22.55 0.45 -0.73
C ARG A 318 21.45 0.49 0.32
N LEU A 319 21.27 -0.59 1.09
CA LEU A 319 20.33 -0.61 2.21
C LEU A 319 20.69 0.44 3.27
N ARG A 320 21.95 0.52 3.69
CA ARG A 320 22.41 1.54 4.64
C ARG A 320 22.15 2.96 4.12
N ASN A 321 22.47 3.23 2.86
CA ASN A 321 22.21 4.54 2.25
C ASN A 321 20.71 4.85 2.18
N SER A 322 19.87 3.86 1.88
CA SER A 322 18.41 4.03 1.89
C SER A 322 17.85 4.32 3.29
N ALA A 323 18.41 3.69 4.34
CA ALA A 323 18.04 3.98 5.72
C ALA A 323 18.41 5.41 6.14
N CYS A 324 19.59 5.91 5.75
CA CYS A 324 19.96 7.31 5.94
C CYS A 324 18.97 8.25 5.21
N ALA A 325 18.59 7.90 3.97
CA ALA A 325 17.63 8.69 3.20
C ALA A 325 16.23 8.73 3.85
N VAL A 326 15.82 7.69 4.58
CA VAL A 326 14.56 7.71 5.37
C VAL A 326 14.67 8.77 6.47
N SER A 327 15.77 8.80 7.23
CA SER A 327 15.99 9.82 8.26
C SER A 327 16.03 11.24 7.67
N ASP A 328 16.71 11.43 6.55
CA ASP A 328 16.74 12.72 5.85
C ASP A 328 15.36 13.15 5.37
N GLY A 329 14.57 12.22 4.81
CA GLY A 329 13.19 12.45 4.42
C GLY A 329 12.32 12.88 5.62
N CYS A 330 12.47 12.21 6.76
CA CYS A 330 11.76 12.55 8.00
C CYS A 330 12.12 13.96 8.49
N ASN A 331 13.39 14.35 8.40
CA ASN A 331 13.85 15.68 8.78
C ASN A 331 13.25 16.75 7.86
N LEU A 332 13.30 16.53 6.54
CA LEU A 332 12.72 17.44 5.55
C LEU A 332 11.22 17.63 5.73
N LEU A 333 10.48 16.54 5.97
CA LEU A 333 9.05 16.61 6.25
C LEU A 333 8.76 17.38 7.54
N SER A 334 9.53 17.11 8.61
CA SER A 334 9.38 17.81 9.89
C SER A 334 9.65 19.31 9.75
N GLN A 335 10.65 19.68 8.96
CA GLN A 335 10.95 21.08 8.66
C GLN A 335 9.83 21.73 7.84
N ALA A 336 9.38 21.08 6.76
CA ALA A 336 8.29 21.58 5.91
C ALA A 336 6.99 21.80 6.70
N LEU A 337 6.69 20.95 7.68
CA LEU A 337 5.51 21.10 8.54
C LEU A 337 5.64 22.24 9.56
N ARG A 338 6.85 22.57 10.01
CA ARG A 338 7.10 23.68 10.95
C ARG A 338 7.13 25.01 10.24
N GLU A 339 7.83 25.08 9.12
CA GLU A 339 8.12 26.31 8.39
C GLU A 339 7.08 26.61 7.30
N ARG A 340 6.18 25.65 7.01
CA ARG A 340 5.21 25.71 5.90
C ARG A 340 5.85 26.06 4.54
N SER A 341 7.15 25.80 4.38
CA SER A 341 7.95 26.16 3.22
C SER A 341 8.97 25.05 2.91
N SER A 342 9.49 25.05 1.69
CA SER A 342 10.42 24.00 1.25
C SER A 342 11.84 24.35 1.66
N PRO A 343 12.58 23.47 2.34
CA PRO A 343 14.01 23.66 2.57
C PRO A 343 14.85 23.59 1.29
N ARG A 344 14.28 23.09 0.18
CA ARG A 344 14.94 22.98 -1.13
C ARG A 344 14.65 24.17 -2.05
N THR A 345 13.80 25.12 -1.65
CA THR A 345 13.67 26.39 -2.39
C THR A 345 14.77 27.33 -1.92
N LEU A 346 15.68 27.66 -2.83
CA LEU A 346 16.55 28.83 -2.66
C LEU A 346 15.67 30.05 -2.32
N PRO A 347 16.13 30.96 -1.45
CA PRO A 347 15.40 32.21 -1.24
C PRO A 347 15.19 32.90 -2.60
N PRO A 348 14.06 33.60 -2.80
CA PRO A 348 13.88 34.38 -4.01
C PRO A 348 15.10 35.31 -4.11
N VAL A 349 15.79 35.26 -5.25
CA VAL A 349 16.87 36.20 -5.55
C VAL A 349 16.25 37.58 -5.39
N ASN A 350 16.68 38.31 -4.36
CA ASN A 350 16.28 39.69 -4.15
C ASN A 350 16.72 40.48 -5.39
N SER A 351 15.79 40.69 -6.32
CA SER A 351 15.91 41.68 -7.39
C SER A 351 15.74 43.08 -6.82
N ASN A 352 16.49 43.41 -5.77
CA ASN A 352 16.58 44.74 -5.19
C ASN A 352 18.03 45.05 -4.87
N SER A 353 18.77 45.44 -5.91
CA SER A 353 19.99 46.23 -5.85
C SER A 353 20.25 46.76 -7.25
N VAL A 354 20.47 48.04 -7.57
CA VAL A 354 20.31 49.37 -6.96
C VAL A 354 20.19 50.29 -8.20
N ASN A 355 19.66 51.49 -8.03
CA ASN A 355 19.76 52.62 -8.98
C ASN A 355 21.12 52.76 -9.67
#